data_AF-A0A4U7DKI9-F1
#
_entry.id   AF-A0A4U7DKI9-F1
#
_cell.length_a   1.000
_cell.length_b   1.000
_cell.length_c   1.000
_cell.angle_alpha   90.00
_cell.angle_beta   90.00
_cell.angle_gamma   90.00
#
_symmetry.space_group_name_H-M   'P 1'
#
loop_
_entity.id
_entity.type
_entity.pdbx_description
1 polymer ?
#
loop_
_entity_poly.entity_id
_entity_poly.type
_entity_poly.pdbx_seq_one_letter_code
_entity_poly.pdbx_strand_id
1 'polypeptide(L)' 'MDETCQYLTYREEGDGKSFETARAFCAVTESFVQPMRADVCNARYDLDPATDCEFYVEPGAGAGDDADREDDGAE' A
#
# COMPACT_ATOMS: atom_id res chain seq x y z
N MET A 1 13.55 7.95 -7.14
CA MET A 1 12.60 8.25 -6.05
C MET A 1 12.46 6.95 -5.28
N ASP A 2 12.44 7.02 -3.95
CA ASP A 2 12.66 5.87 -3.06
C ASP A 2 11.85 4.63 -3.50
N GLU A 3 12.53 3.52 -3.76
CA GLU A 3 11.94 2.25 -4.20
C GLU A 3 11.07 1.65 -3.08
N THR A 4 11.05 2.26 -1.89
CA THR A 4 10.32 1.80 -0.71
C THR A 4 9.60 2.95 -0.02
N CYS A 5 8.55 2.62 0.74
CA CYS A 5 7.78 3.60 1.48
C CYS A 5 8.57 4.11 2.70
N GLN A 6 8.91 5.41 2.70
CA GLN A 6 9.61 6.08 3.81
C GLN A 6 8.87 6.05 5.17
N TYR A 7 7.59 5.71 5.16
CA TYR A 7 6.75 5.63 6.36
C TYR A 7 6.68 4.24 6.98
N LEU A 8 7.29 3.23 6.34
CA LEU A 8 7.35 1.88 6.86
C LEU A 8 8.52 1.76 7.85
N THR A 9 8.24 1.41 9.10
CA THR A 9 9.25 1.10 10.11
C THR A 9 8.97 -0.27 10.72
N TYR A 10 10.03 -1.00 11.05
CA TYR A 10 9.92 -2.26 11.79
C TYR A 10 10.16 -1.99 13.27
N ARG A 11 9.21 -2.37 14.12
CA ARG A 11 9.27 -2.13 15.57
C ARG A 11 8.89 -3.38 16.34
N GLU A 12 9.63 -3.64 17.41
CA GLU A 12 9.38 -4.75 18.34
C GLU A 12 8.42 -4.35 19.46
N GLU A 13 7.94 -3.11 19.47
CA GLU A 13 7.06 -2.59 20.52
C GLU A 13 6.07 -1.57 19.96
N GLY A 14 4.85 -1.59 20.48
CA GLY A 14 3.78 -0.63 20.19
C GLY A 14 2.46 -0.99 20.87
N ASP A 15 1.58 -0.01 21.05
CA ASP A 15 0.32 -0.16 21.81
C ASP A 15 0.50 -0.76 23.21
N GLY A 16 1.61 -0.40 23.88
CA GLY A 16 1.95 -0.91 25.21
C GLY A 16 2.31 -2.40 25.24
N LYS A 17 2.56 -3.02 24.08
CA LYS A 17 2.93 -4.43 23.94
C LYS A 17 4.30 -4.55 23.26
N SER A 18 5.09 -5.48 23.74
CA SER A 18 6.35 -5.90 23.12
C SER A 18 6.14 -7.23 22.37
N PHE A 19 6.78 -7.35 21.22
CA PHE A 19 6.76 -8.48 20.32
C PHE A 19 8.17 -9.09 20.26
N GLU A 20 8.25 -10.41 20.10
CA GLU A 20 9.52 -11.11 19.93
C GLU A 20 10.16 -10.90 18.54
N THR A 21 9.40 -10.37 17.58
CA THR A 21 9.87 -10.09 16.22
C THR A 21 9.39 -8.71 15.80
N ALA A 22 10.27 -7.95 15.17
CA ALA A 22 9.95 -6.62 14.66
C ALA A 22 8.79 -6.69 13.65
N ARG A 23 7.70 -6.00 13.95
CA ARG A 23 6.50 -5.93 13.10
C ARG A 23 6.51 -4.67 12.27
N ALA A 24 5.96 -4.79 11.06
CA ALA A 24 5.76 -3.67 10.16
C ALA A 24 4.74 -2.69 10.77
N PHE A 25 5.19 -1.45 10.95
CA PHE A 25 4.42 -0.34 11.50
C PHE A 25 4.40 0.79 10.47
N CYS A 26 3.20 1.28 10.17
CA CYS A 26 3.00 2.39 9.26
C CYS A 26 2.92 3.69 10.07
N ALA A 27 3.85 4.62 9.83
CA ALA A 27 3.82 5.92 10.49
C ALA A 27 2.69 6.84 10.00
N VAL A 28 2.09 6.56 8.83
CA VAL A 28 0.94 7.35 8.31
C VAL A 28 -0.32 7.10 9.13
N THR A 29 -0.59 5.84 9.44
CA THR A 29 -1.77 5.44 10.24
C THR A 29 -1.45 5.15 11.69
N GLU A 30 -0.19 5.34 12.07
CA GLU A 30 0.34 5.10 13.41
C GLU A 30 -0.06 3.72 13.96
N SER A 31 -0.08 2.71 13.09
CA SER A 31 -0.61 1.38 13.39
C SER A 31 0.23 0.27 12.77
N PHE A 32 0.21 -0.91 13.39
CA PHE A 32 0.80 -2.11 12.81
C PHE A 32 0.01 -2.59 11.59
N VAL A 33 0.73 -2.87 10.50
CA VAL A 33 0.13 -3.31 9.24
C VAL A 33 0.26 -4.81 9.04
N GLN A 34 -0.59 -5.35 8.18
CA GLN A 34 -0.53 -6.76 7.80
C GLN A 34 0.71 -7.06 6.94
N PRO A 35 1.21 -8.32 6.93
CA PRO A 35 2.37 -8.73 6.12
C PRO A 35 2.23 -8.36 4.64
N MET A 36 1.08 -8.64 4.01
CA MET A 36 0.85 -8.28 2.60
C MET A 36 1.01 -6.78 2.33
N ARG A 37 0.62 -5.96 3.30
CA ARG A 37 0.74 -4.51 3.18
C ARG A 37 2.18 -4.05 3.37
N ALA A 38 2.92 -4.73 4.24
CA ALA A 38 4.36 -4.51 4.36
C ALA A 38 5.07 -4.87 3.05
N ASP A 39 4.65 -5.92 2.34
CA ASP A 39 5.21 -6.27 1.04
C ASP A 39 5.00 -5.15 0.00
N VAL A 40 3.80 -4.56 -0.09
CA VAL A 40 3.53 -3.36 -0.92
C VAL A 40 4.46 -2.20 -0.55
N CYS A 41 4.56 -1.87 0.73
CA CYS A 41 5.41 -0.77 1.19
C CYS A 41 6.91 -1.01 0.96
N ASN A 42 7.37 -2.25 0.87
CA ASN A 42 8.76 -2.61 0.55
C ASN A 42 9.01 -2.74 -0.97
N ALA A 43 8.01 -2.44 -1.79
CA ALA A 43 7.99 -2.75 -3.22
C ALA A 43 8.41 -4.19 -3.56
N ARG A 44 7.99 -5.14 -2.70
CA ARG A 44 8.23 -6.56 -2.97
C ARG A 44 7.29 -7.04 -4.05
N TYR A 45 7.76 -7.99 -4.86
CA TYR A 45 6.97 -8.65 -5.90
C TYR A 45 6.45 -7.69 -6.98
N ASP A 46 7.20 -6.64 -7.32
CA ASP A 46 6.81 -5.63 -8.32
C ASP A 46 5.58 -4.79 -7.91
N LEU A 47 5.24 -4.79 -6.61
CA LEU A 47 4.22 -3.89 -6.06
C LEU A 47 4.82 -2.49 -5.90
N ASP A 48 4.06 -1.44 -6.20
CA ASP A 48 4.56 -0.08 -6.07
C ASP A 48 3.83 0.67 -4.94
N PRO A 49 4.55 1.18 -3.92
CA PRO A 49 3.91 1.86 -2.80
C PRO A 49 3.18 3.14 -3.19
N ALA A 50 3.46 3.75 -4.35
CA ALA A 50 2.77 4.93 -4.84
C ALA A 50 1.48 4.61 -5.60
N THR A 51 1.33 3.41 -6.17
CA THR A 51 0.12 2.99 -6.91
C THR A 51 -0.73 1.93 -6.21
N ASP A 52 -0.14 1.07 -5.39
CA ASP A 52 -0.81 -0.09 -4.78
C ASP A 52 -1.16 0.12 -3.30
N CYS A 53 -0.58 1.13 -2.63
CA CYS A 53 -0.87 1.40 -1.23
C CYS A 53 -2.08 2.32 -1.07
N GLU A 54 -3.22 1.80 -0.60
CA GLU A 54 -4.45 2.57 -0.31
C GLU A 54 -4.29 3.76 0.67
N PHE A 55 -3.15 3.91 1.37
CA PHE A 55 -2.87 5.08 2.23
C PHE A 55 -1.95 6.11 1.59
N TYR A 56 -1.13 5.70 0.62
CA TYR A 56 -0.18 6.57 -0.06
C TYR A 56 -0.75 7.07 -1.39
N VAL A 57 -1.56 6.22 -2.04
CA VAL A 57 -2.44 6.60 -3.13
C VAL A 57 -3.47 7.57 -2.57
N GLU A 58 -3.37 8.84 -2.94
CA GLU A 58 -4.47 9.78 -2.78
C GLU A 58 -5.74 9.12 -3.34
N PRO A 59 -6.91 9.20 -2.67
CA PRO A 59 -8.14 8.49 -3.07
C PRO A 59 -8.74 8.91 -4.43
N GLY A 60 -7.95 9.52 -5.32
CA GLY A 60 -8.29 9.86 -6.70
C GLY A 60 -7.63 9.00 -7.79
N ALA A 61 -6.72 8.06 -7.48
CA ALA A 61 -6.09 7.20 -8.50
C ALA A 61 -6.57 5.74 -8.49
N GLY A 62 -7.75 5.48 -7.93
CA GLY A 62 -8.41 4.17 -7.91
C GLY A 62 -9.77 4.14 -8.60
N ALA A 63 -10.07 5.11 -9.47
CA ALA A 63 -11.31 5.13 -10.25
C ALA A 63 -11.12 5.85 -11.59
N GLY A 64 -11.03 5.07 -12.68
CA GLY A 64 -11.28 5.56 -14.04
C GLY A 64 -10.24 5.14 -15.05
N ASP A 65 -10.50 4.03 -15.77
CA ASP A 65 -10.56 3.90 -17.24
C ASP A 65 -10.53 2.39 -17.56
N ASP A 66 -11.50 1.73 -18.18
CA ASP A 66 -12.79 2.11 -18.71
C ASP A 66 -13.55 0.79 -18.94
N ALA A 67 -14.81 0.77 -18.53
CA ALA A 67 -15.76 -0.26 -18.86
C ALA A 67 -16.71 0.32 -19.91
N ASP A 68 -16.23 0.63 -21.12
CA ASP A 68 -17.07 0.79 -22.30
C ASP A 68 -16.27 0.80 -23.62
N ARG A 69 -16.25 -0.35 -24.31
CA ARG A 69 -16.35 -0.33 -25.78
C ARG A 69 -17.43 -1.31 -26.21
N GLU A 70 -18.66 -1.06 -25.78
CA GLU A 70 -19.83 -1.37 -26.59
C GLU A 70 -20.11 -0.15 -27.48
N ASP A 71 -19.36 -0.02 -28.58
CA ASP A 71 -19.72 0.87 -29.69
C ASP A 71 -20.37 0.03 -30.80
N ASP A 72 -21.69 0.08 -30.78
CA ASP A 72 -22.63 -0.24 -31.85
C ASP A 72 -22.26 0.51 -33.15
N GLY A 73 -22.18 -0.22 -34.26
CA GLY A 73 -21.91 0.38 -35.57
C GLY A 73 -22.25 -0.56 -36.73
N ALA A 74 -23.47 -0.38 -37.24
CA ALA A 74 -24.08 -0.78 -38.52
C ALA A 74 -23.11 -1.23 -39.65
N GLU A 75 -23.42 -2.19 -40.53
CA GLU A 75 -24.65 -2.42 -41.32
C GLU A 75 -24.88 -3.91 -41.66
#